data_AF-A0A2S2P0I3-F1
#
_entry.id   AF-A0A2S2P0I3-F1
#
_cell.length_a   1.000
_cell.length_b   1.000
_cell.length_c   1.000
_cell.angle_alpha   90.00
_cell.angle_beta   90.00
_cell.angle_gamma   90.00
#
_symmetry.space_group_name_H-M   'P 1'
#
loop_
_entity.id
_entity.type
_entity.pdbx_description
1 polymer ?
#
loop_
_entity_poly.entity_id
_entity_poly.type
_entity_poly.pdbx_seq_one_letter_code
_entity_poly.pdbx_strand_id
1 'polypeptide(L)'
;MPDPLAGDYNIGGINFQWGEEGIFGITLSPITESGFRLLFFHPLASNREFAVSTEILRNPKLTSEEIYHDFVVLPSRGEGGHITAHYMHDDGILYFNLIDRNAVGCWNSRLPYEPKNLGIIEVDDEALIFPSDVNVDSLNNRWVISDRMPIHLLSKL
;
A
#
# COMPACT_ATOMS: atom_id res chain seq x y z
N MET A 1 -0.82 -16.36 6.73
CA MET A 1 -0.34 -15.71 5.49
C MET A 1 -1.51 -15.09 4.75
N PRO A 2 -1.57 -13.77 4.60
CA PRO A 2 -2.64 -13.08 3.87
C PRO A 2 -2.71 -13.49 2.39
N ASP A 3 -1.57 -13.54 1.70
CA ASP A 3 -1.41 -14.16 0.39
C ASP A 3 -0.19 -15.11 0.43
N PRO A 4 -0.38 -16.44 0.39
CA PRO A 4 0.70 -17.40 0.50
C PRO A 4 1.69 -17.36 -0.67
N LEU A 5 1.35 -16.69 -1.77
CA LEU A 5 2.20 -16.57 -2.96
C LEU A 5 2.95 -15.22 -3.02
N ALA A 6 2.71 -14.34 -2.05
CA ALA A 6 3.31 -13.00 -1.99
C ALA A 6 4.18 -12.82 -0.71
N GLY A 7 4.74 -13.93 -0.21
CA GLY A 7 5.59 -13.95 0.97
C GLY A 7 7.09 -13.95 0.68
N ASP A 8 7.49 -14.00 -0.59
CA ASP A 8 8.89 -14.00 -1.05
C ASP A 8 9.31 -12.60 -1.50
N TYR A 9 10.42 -12.11 -0.96
CA TYR A 9 10.93 -10.76 -1.19
C TYR A 9 12.35 -10.81 -1.71
N ASN A 10 12.67 -9.93 -2.66
CA ASN A 10 14.00 -9.78 -3.22
C ASN A 10 14.41 -8.30 -3.14
N ILE A 11 15.02 -7.92 -2.02
CA ILE A 11 15.27 -6.51 -1.68
C ILE A 11 16.75 -6.31 -1.34
N GLY A 12 17.38 -5.30 -1.95
CA GLY A 12 18.78 -4.97 -1.69
C GLY A 12 19.76 -6.12 -1.99
N GLY A 13 19.39 -7.01 -2.92
CA GLY A 13 20.18 -8.19 -3.29
C GLY A 13 20.03 -9.40 -2.36
N ILE A 14 19.09 -9.36 -1.41
CA ILE A 14 18.82 -10.46 -0.47
C ILE A 14 17.43 -11.03 -0.75
N ASN A 15 17.36 -12.36 -0.83
CA ASN A 15 16.09 -13.10 -0.86
C ASN A 15 15.70 -13.54 0.56
N PHE A 16 14.45 -13.31 0.95
CA PHE A 16 13.93 -13.74 2.25
C PHE A 16 12.40 -13.83 2.22
N GLN A 17 11.83 -14.46 3.26
CA GLN A 17 10.38 -14.66 3.37
C GLN A 17 9.78 -13.94 4.56
N TRP A 18 8.76 -13.11 4.30
CA TRP A 18 7.86 -12.50 5.29
C TRP A 18 6.39 -12.79 4.90
N GLY A 19 6.01 -14.07 4.91
CA GLY A 19 4.68 -14.49 4.47
C GLY A 19 3.56 -14.30 5.50
N GLU A 20 3.89 -14.13 6.78
CA GLU A 20 2.89 -14.00 7.85
C GLU A 20 2.35 -12.58 8.04
N GLU A 21 3.03 -11.59 7.45
CA GLU A 21 2.76 -10.17 7.67
C GLU A 21 1.42 -9.73 7.07
N GLY A 22 0.51 -9.37 7.99
CA GLY A 22 -0.88 -8.96 7.76
C GLY A 22 -1.02 -7.53 7.23
N ILE A 23 -2.16 -6.91 7.54
CA ILE A 23 -2.44 -5.49 7.23
C ILE A 23 -1.28 -4.63 7.74
N PHE A 24 -0.69 -3.86 6.84
CA PHE A 24 0.54 -3.10 7.12
C PHE A 24 0.35 -1.59 6.89
N GLY A 25 -0.44 -1.22 5.88
CA GLY A 25 -0.79 0.18 5.60
C GLY A 25 -2.30 0.39 5.51
N ILE A 26 -2.72 1.58 5.94
CA ILE A 26 -4.09 2.09 5.86
C ILE A 26 -4.04 3.56 5.46
N THR A 27 -4.87 3.97 4.50
CA THR A 27 -5.09 5.38 4.16
C THR A 27 -6.56 5.68 3.91
N LEU A 28 -6.97 6.94 4.08
CA LEU A 28 -8.32 7.39 3.79
C LEU A 28 -8.38 8.17 2.49
N SER A 29 -9.46 7.99 1.73
CA SER A 29 -9.79 8.88 0.62
C SER A 29 -10.19 10.28 1.10
N PRO A 30 -10.26 11.28 0.21
CA PRO A 30 -11.09 12.46 0.43
C PRO A 30 -12.53 12.08 0.80
N ILE A 31 -13.27 13.00 1.42
CA ILE A 31 -14.68 12.80 1.73
C ILE A 31 -15.45 12.60 0.42
N THR A 32 -16.25 11.55 0.36
CA THR A 32 -17.12 11.24 -0.79
C THR A 32 -18.46 11.97 -0.67
N GLU A 33 -19.29 11.87 -1.70
CA GLU A 33 -20.64 12.46 -1.72
C GLU A 33 -21.54 11.97 -0.58
N SER A 34 -21.31 10.77 -0.02
CA SER A 34 -22.07 10.26 1.13
C SER A 34 -21.67 10.90 2.46
N GLY A 35 -20.64 11.75 2.49
CA GLY A 35 -20.10 12.34 3.72
C GLY A 35 -19.13 11.43 4.48
N PHE A 36 -18.88 10.22 3.97
CA PHE A 36 -17.90 9.28 4.51
C PHE A 36 -16.66 9.21 3.62
N ARG A 37 -15.61 8.53 4.09
CA ARG A 37 -14.40 8.25 3.31
C ARG A 37 -14.35 6.76 2.95
N LEU A 38 -13.66 6.42 1.88
CA LEU A 38 -13.17 5.06 1.67
C LEU A 38 -11.89 4.88 2.49
N LEU A 39 -11.77 3.75 3.16
CA LEU A 39 -10.54 3.28 3.79
C LEU A 39 -9.89 2.28 2.84
N PHE A 40 -8.68 2.62 2.37
CA PHE A 40 -7.82 1.71 1.64
C PHE A 40 -6.86 1.04 2.60
N PHE A 41 -6.59 -0.24 2.39
CA PHE A 41 -5.65 -1.00 3.19
C PHE A 41 -5.06 -2.16 2.41
N HIS A 42 -3.85 -2.56 2.78
CA HIS A 42 -3.18 -3.70 2.18
C HIS A 42 -2.42 -4.52 3.23
N PRO A 43 -2.33 -5.85 3.05
CA PRO A 43 -1.31 -6.64 3.69
C PRO A 43 0.08 -6.33 3.14
N LEU A 44 1.14 -6.56 3.93
CA LEU A 44 2.51 -6.53 3.41
C LEU A 44 2.76 -7.70 2.45
N ALA A 45 2.40 -8.91 2.87
CA ALA A 45 2.43 -10.11 2.04
C ALA A 45 1.23 -10.14 1.08
N SER A 46 1.18 -9.15 0.17
CA SER A 46 0.20 -9.04 -0.92
C SER A 46 0.60 -8.00 -1.96
N ASN A 47 0.24 -8.25 -3.21
CA ASN A 47 0.35 -7.27 -4.31
C ASN A 47 -0.95 -6.48 -4.53
N ARG A 48 -1.92 -6.57 -3.61
CA ARG A 48 -3.26 -6.01 -3.77
C ARG A 48 -3.55 -4.87 -2.81
N GLU A 49 -4.54 -4.07 -3.19
CA GLU A 49 -5.16 -3.04 -2.38
C GLU A 49 -6.61 -3.46 -2.12
N PHE A 50 -7.13 -3.11 -0.96
CA PHE A 50 -8.52 -3.35 -0.57
C PHE A 50 -9.15 -2.02 -0.18
N ALA A 51 -10.46 -1.90 -0.36
CA ALA A 51 -11.20 -0.70 0.01
C ALA A 51 -12.49 -1.05 0.75
N VAL A 52 -12.90 -0.20 1.68
CA VAL A 52 -14.17 -0.34 2.40
C VAL A 52 -14.71 1.03 2.81
N SER A 53 -16.02 1.21 2.86
CA SER A 53 -16.61 2.46 3.33
C SER A 53 -16.37 2.65 4.83
N THR A 54 -15.96 3.85 5.25
CA THR A 54 -15.90 4.17 6.70
C THR A 54 -17.28 4.30 7.34
N GLU A 55 -18.36 4.39 6.55
CA GLU A 55 -19.73 4.40 7.06
C GLU A 55 -20.05 3.13 7.84
N ILE A 56 -19.77 1.96 7.24
CA ILE A 56 -20.05 0.67 7.87
C ILE A 56 -19.09 0.40 9.03
N LEU A 57 -17.81 0.81 8.89
CA LEU A 57 -16.80 0.62 9.95
C LEU A 57 -17.11 1.45 11.21
N ARG A 58 -17.80 2.58 11.06
CA ARG A 58 -18.18 3.46 12.17
C ARG A 58 -19.51 3.08 12.81
N ASN A 59 -20.24 2.12 12.24
CA ASN A 59 -21.54 1.70 12.77
C ASN A 59 -21.37 0.57 13.80
N PRO A 60 -21.49 0.84 15.11
CA PRO A 60 -21.22 -0.15 16.15
C PRO A 60 -22.29 -1.25 16.24
N LYS A 61 -23.36 -1.17 15.44
CA LYS A 61 -24.42 -2.18 15.39
C LYS A 61 -24.16 -3.29 14.38
N LEU A 62 -23.25 -3.07 13.43
CA LEU A 62 -22.93 -4.04 12.39
C LEU A 62 -21.89 -5.05 12.91
N THR A 63 -22.06 -6.31 12.56
CA THR A 63 -21.09 -7.37 12.86
C THR A 63 -20.18 -7.64 11.65
N SER A 64 -19.04 -8.30 11.90
CA SER A 64 -18.10 -8.70 10.85
C SER A 64 -18.74 -9.60 9.79
N GLU A 65 -19.71 -10.45 10.18
CA GLU A 65 -20.45 -11.31 9.26
C GLU A 65 -21.38 -10.51 8.33
N GLU A 66 -22.02 -9.46 8.84
CA GLU A 66 -22.91 -8.60 8.06
C GLU A 66 -22.14 -7.80 7.01
N ILE A 67 -20.93 -7.31 7.36
CA ILE A 67 -20.13 -6.45 6.49
C ILE A 67 -19.12 -7.21 5.62
N TYR A 68 -19.09 -8.54 5.69
CA TYR A 68 -18.07 -9.36 5.04
C TYR A 68 -17.95 -9.10 3.52
N HIS A 69 -19.09 -8.84 2.86
CA HIS A 69 -19.15 -8.60 1.42
C HIS A 69 -19.04 -7.12 1.02
N ASP A 70 -18.92 -6.20 1.98
CA ASP A 70 -18.74 -4.76 1.70
C ASP A 70 -17.28 -4.39 1.40
N PHE A 71 -16.34 -5.30 1.64
CA PHE A 71 -14.94 -5.13 1.30
C PHE A 71 -14.72 -5.35 -0.20
N VAL A 72 -14.09 -4.37 -0.83
CA VAL A 72 -13.78 -4.38 -2.26
C VAL A 72 -12.32 -4.78 -2.44
N VAL A 73 -12.10 -5.84 -3.21
CA VAL A 73 -10.77 -6.27 -3.64
C VAL A 73 -10.40 -5.52 -4.92
N LEU A 74 -9.31 -4.76 -4.91
CA LEU A 74 -8.82 -4.08 -6.11
C LEU A 74 -7.89 -5.00 -6.92
N PRO A 75 -7.75 -4.73 -8.24
CA PRO A 75 -6.76 -5.41 -9.07
C PRO A 75 -5.34 -5.36 -8.51
N SER A 76 -4.55 -6.39 -8.80
CA SER A 76 -3.16 -6.47 -8.34
C SER A 76 -2.27 -5.39 -8.99
N ARG A 77 -1.27 -4.91 -8.24
CA ARG A 77 -0.17 -4.06 -8.72
C ARG A 77 0.86 -4.81 -9.58
N GLY A 78 0.70 -6.12 -9.74
CA GLY A 78 1.60 -6.99 -10.48
C GLY A 78 2.76 -7.52 -9.64
N GLU A 79 3.70 -8.21 -10.29
CA GLU A 79 4.89 -8.80 -9.66
C GLU A 79 5.80 -7.75 -9.01
N GLY A 80 6.26 -7.97 -7.78
CA GLY A 80 7.00 -6.95 -7.00
C GLY A 80 6.13 -5.74 -6.66
N GLY A 81 4.84 -5.95 -6.45
CA GLY A 81 3.85 -4.93 -6.10
C GLY A 81 3.65 -4.80 -4.60
N HIS A 82 4.56 -5.30 -3.76
CA HIS A 82 4.49 -5.13 -2.31
C HIS A 82 4.75 -3.68 -1.95
N ILE A 83 3.99 -3.19 -0.99
CA ILE A 83 4.08 -1.83 -0.46
C ILE A 83 4.03 -1.92 1.06
N THR A 84 4.69 -0.98 1.75
CA THR A 84 4.63 -0.89 3.24
C THR A 84 3.77 0.28 3.68
N ALA A 85 3.65 1.31 2.85
CA ALA A 85 2.94 2.52 3.15
C ALA A 85 2.25 3.07 1.91
N HIS A 86 1.15 3.75 2.16
CA HIS A 86 0.48 4.54 1.16
C HIS A 86 -0.18 5.75 1.81
N TYR A 87 -0.35 6.81 1.04
CA TYR A 87 -1.00 8.02 1.49
C TYR A 87 -1.82 8.60 0.34
N MET A 88 -3.13 8.75 0.56
CA MET A 88 -3.98 9.47 -0.37
C MET A 88 -4.12 10.92 0.07
N HIS A 89 -3.66 11.81 -0.78
CA HIS A 89 -3.76 13.25 -0.59
C HIS A 89 -5.20 13.75 -0.88
N ASP A 90 -5.53 14.96 -0.42
CA ASP A 90 -6.87 15.55 -0.53
C ASP A 90 -7.31 15.79 -1.99
N ASP A 91 -6.37 15.83 -2.94
CA ASP A 91 -6.66 15.90 -4.38
C ASP A 91 -7.09 14.54 -4.99
N GLY A 92 -7.03 13.47 -4.21
CA GLY A 92 -7.40 12.11 -4.59
C GLY A 92 -6.26 11.31 -5.23
N ILE A 93 -5.02 11.78 -5.19
CA ILE A 93 -3.86 10.98 -5.60
C ILE A 93 -3.37 10.14 -4.43
N LEU A 94 -3.32 8.81 -4.62
CA LEU A 94 -2.72 7.86 -3.70
C LEU A 94 -1.26 7.64 -4.10
N TYR A 95 -0.34 7.98 -3.20
CA TYR A 95 1.09 7.69 -3.32
C TYR A 95 1.40 6.42 -2.53
N PHE A 96 2.27 5.58 -3.06
CA PHE A 96 2.67 4.32 -2.41
C PHE A 96 4.13 4.01 -2.72
N ASN A 97 4.83 3.37 -1.79
CA ASN A 97 6.18 2.88 -2.02
C ASN A 97 6.13 1.47 -2.65
N LEU A 98 7.15 1.07 -3.42
CA LEU A 98 7.26 -0.28 -4.00
C LEU A 98 8.59 -0.89 -3.57
N ILE A 99 8.55 -1.74 -2.55
CA ILE A 99 9.76 -2.22 -1.87
C ILE A 99 10.60 -3.18 -2.73
N ASP A 100 9.98 -3.95 -3.61
CA ASP A 100 10.71 -4.85 -4.53
C ASP A 100 11.30 -4.15 -5.75
N ARG A 101 10.89 -2.89 -5.99
CA ARG A 101 11.19 -2.16 -7.23
C ARG A 101 12.01 -0.90 -7.00
N ASN A 102 12.45 -0.65 -5.78
CA ASN A 102 13.16 0.56 -5.37
C ASN A 102 12.47 1.86 -5.84
N ALA A 103 11.14 1.90 -5.72
CA ALA A 103 10.34 2.90 -6.43
C ALA A 103 9.24 3.52 -5.56
N VAL A 104 8.73 4.65 -6.03
CA VAL A 104 7.51 5.29 -5.54
C VAL A 104 6.51 5.32 -6.69
N GLY A 105 5.30 4.83 -6.42
CA GLY A 105 4.19 4.84 -7.35
C GLY A 105 3.10 5.82 -6.95
N CYS A 106 2.17 6.04 -7.89
CA CYS A 106 0.97 6.81 -7.63
C CYS A 106 -0.24 6.27 -8.39
N TRP A 107 -1.43 6.57 -7.89
CA TRP A 107 -2.70 6.30 -8.55
C TRP A 107 -3.66 7.48 -8.37
N ASN A 108 -4.33 7.88 -9.45
CA ASN A 108 -5.38 8.89 -9.40
C ASN A 108 -6.73 8.20 -9.19
N SER A 109 -7.38 8.46 -8.05
CA SER A 109 -8.67 7.83 -7.68
C SER A 109 -9.83 8.12 -8.63
N ARG A 110 -9.68 9.10 -9.55
CA ARG A 110 -10.65 9.36 -10.64
C ARG A 110 -10.56 8.34 -11.78
N LEU A 111 -9.52 7.52 -11.80
CA LEU A 111 -9.31 6.45 -12.78
C LEU A 111 -9.55 5.09 -12.10
N PRO A 112 -10.01 4.07 -12.84
CA PRO A 112 -10.09 2.72 -12.28
C PRO A 112 -8.74 2.27 -11.72
N TYR A 113 -8.75 1.56 -10.58
CA TYR A 113 -7.53 0.96 -10.01
C TYR A 113 -7.13 -0.25 -10.85
N GLU A 114 -6.28 -0.06 -11.85
CA GLU A 114 -5.83 -1.13 -12.76
C GLU A 114 -4.40 -0.83 -13.23
N PRO A 115 -3.59 -1.85 -13.59
CA PRO A 115 -2.16 -1.67 -13.85
C PRO A 115 -1.79 -0.53 -14.80
N LYS A 116 -2.58 -0.30 -15.85
CA LYS A 116 -2.33 0.80 -16.81
C LYS A 116 -2.54 2.22 -16.24
N ASN A 117 -3.21 2.34 -15.09
CA ASN A 117 -3.47 3.61 -14.40
C ASN A 117 -2.59 3.76 -13.14
N LEU A 118 -1.70 2.80 -12.87
CA LEU A 118 -0.72 2.88 -11.80
C LEU A 118 0.57 3.45 -12.38
N GLY A 119 0.95 4.65 -11.93
CA GLY A 119 2.17 5.32 -12.36
C GLY A 119 3.34 5.00 -11.43
N ILE A 120 4.55 5.09 -11.97
CA ILE A 120 5.80 5.19 -11.20
C ILE A 120 6.28 6.63 -11.32
N ILE A 121 6.57 7.27 -10.19
CA ILE A 121 6.98 8.67 -10.13
C ILE A 121 8.44 8.86 -9.76
N GLU A 122 9.07 7.85 -9.13
CA GLU A 122 10.49 7.85 -8.83
C GLU A 122 11.03 6.41 -8.76
N VAL A 123 12.28 6.22 -9.18
CA VAL A 123 13.04 4.96 -9.04
C VAL A 123 14.49 5.30 -8.72
N ASP A 124 15.02 4.74 -7.65
CA ASP A 124 16.42 4.95 -7.27
C ASP A 124 17.00 3.71 -6.56
N ASP A 125 17.89 3.01 -7.25
CA ASP A 125 18.49 1.75 -6.77
C ASP A 125 19.51 1.93 -5.63
N GLU A 126 19.89 3.18 -5.29
CA GLU A 126 20.79 3.48 -4.18
C GLU A 126 20.04 4.07 -2.97
N ALA A 127 19.15 5.03 -3.22
CA ALA A 127 18.43 5.79 -2.21
C ALA A 127 17.14 5.10 -1.74
N LEU A 128 16.50 4.28 -2.59
CA LEU A 128 15.22 3.63 -2.31
C LEU A 128 15.35 2.11 -2.20
N ILE A 129 16.42 1.60 -1.57
CA ILE A 129 16.60 0.14 -1.40
C ILE A 129 15.46 -0.49 -0.61
N PHE A 130 14.96 0.19 0.42
CA PHE A 130 13.76 -0.19 1.12
C PHE A 130 12.99 1.09 1.49
N PRO A 131 12.17 1.64 0.57
CA PRO A 131 11.35 2.79 0.89
C PRO A 131 10.33 2.31 1.91
N SER A 132 10.47 2.66 3.19
CA SER A 132 9.67 2.10 4.28
C SER A 132 8.40 2.89 4.56
N ASP A 133 8.37 4.18 4.19
CA ASP A 133 7.21 5.05 4.38
C ASP A 133 7.06 6.10 3.27
N VAL A 134 5.83 6.55 3.04
CA VAL A 134 5.49 7.66 2.13
C VAL A 134 4.41 8.55 2.74
N ASN A 135 4.57 9.86 2.64
CA ASN A 135 3.59 10.82 3.14
C ASN A 135 3.58 12.10 2.30
N VAL A 136 2.53 12.91 2.45
CA VAL A 136 2.43 14.23 1.83
C VAL A 136 2.17 15.27 2.91
N ASP A 137 2.99 16.31 2.96
CA ASP A 137 2.81 17.39 3.93
C ASP A 137 1.77 18.42 3.48
N SER A 138 1.45 19.37 4.36
CA SER A 138 0.47 20.44 4.09
C SER A 138 0.91 21.43 3.01
N LEU A 139 2.17 21.40 2.58
CA LEU A 139 2.71 22.20 1.48
C LEU A 139 2.72 21.42 0.15
N ASN A 140 2.15 20.22 0.13
CA ASN A 140 2.15 19.27 -0.99
C ASN A 140 3.51 18.68 -1.32
N ASN A 141 4.50 18.75 -0.42
CA ASN A 141 5.75 18.01 -0.61
C ASN A 141 5.53 16.54 -0.32
N ARG A 142 6.16 15.70 -1.14
CA ARG A 142 6.10 14.25 -1.00
C ARG A 142 7.35 13.81 -0.26
N TRP A 143 7.15 13.13 0.84
CA TRP A 143 8.20 12.62 1.70
C TRP A 143 8.25 11.11 1.58
N VAL A 144 9.46 10.59 1.43
CA VAL A 144 9.72 9.16 1.40
C VAL A 144 10.81 8.90 2.43
N ILE A 145 10.56 7.95 3.32
CA ILE A 145 11.60 7.44 4.21
C ILE A 145 12.08 6.15 3.58
N SER A 146 13.39 6.03 3.40
CA SER A 146 14.01 4.79 2.98
C SER A 146 15.15 4.43 3.91
N ASP A 147 15.29 3.13 4.14
CA ASP A 147 16.37 2.56 4.90
C ASP A 147 16.90 1.30 4.17
N ARG A 148 17.73 0.52 4.88
CA ARG A 148 18.30 -0.74 4.41
C ARG A 148 17.99 -1.85 5.40
N MET A 149 16.81 -1.81 6.03
CA MET A 149 16.41 -2.71 7.10
C MET A 149 16.52 -4.20 6.73
N PRO A 150 16.10 -4.67 5.54
CA PRO A 150 16.30 -6.06 5.15
C PRO A 150 17.79 -6.46 5.12
N ILE A 151 18.66 -5.56 4.61
CA ILE A 151 20.11 -5.79 4.63
C ILE A 151 20.63 -5.87 6.05
N HIS A 152 20.21 -4.96 6.93
CA HIS A 152 20.66 -4.94 8.32
C HIS A 152 20.27 -6.20 9.09
N LEU A 153 19.01 -6.63 8.95
CA LEU A 153 18.46 -7.75 9.71
C LEU A 153 18.86 -9.11 9.15
N LEU A 154 18.99 -9.24 7.82
CA LEU A 154 19.00 -10.55 7.15
C LEU A 154 20.32 -10.88 6.46
N SER A 155 21.24 -9.92 6.29
CA SER A 155 22.55 -10.19 5.63
C SER A 155 23.48 -11.16 6.38
N LYS A 156 23.15 -11.51 7.62
CA LYS A 156 23.91 -12.46 8.45
C LYS A 156 23.25 -13.84 8.59
N LEU A 157 22.12 -14.04 7.92
CA LEU A 157 21.45 -15.34 7.83
C LEU A 157 22.09 -16.21 6.75
#